data_AF-A0A2T5ITJ5-F1
#
_entry.id   AF-A0A2T5ITJ5-F1
#
_cell.length_a   1.000
_cell.length_b   1.000
_cell.length_c   1.000
_cell.angle_alpha   90.00
_cell.angle_beta   90.00
_cell.angle_gamma   90.00
#
_symmetry.space_group_name_H-M   'P 1'
#
loop_
_entity.id
_entity.type
_entity.pdbx_description
1 polymer ?
#
loop_
_entity_poly.entity_id
_entity_poly.type
_entity_poly.pdbx_seq_one_letter_code
_entity_poly.pdbx_strand_id
1 'polypeptide(L)'
;MAARQWTEEQRKAQAEKIRQHKIWLKSTGPTSEQGKAIVSQNAFKTGEHTADKVAERKRKAANKRPLYKGGMILDTYGDKRFRWNRSINYFGSFKTIKKADREKMISKLRAVAYPS
;
A
#
# COMPACT_ATOMS: atom_id res chain seq x y z
N MET A 1 30.94 -20.31 -3.22
CA MET A 1 31.29 -20.65 -4.61
C MET A 1 31.76 -19.40 -5.30
N ALA A 2 32.97 -19.38 -5.86
CA ALA A 2 33.49 -18.21 -6.58
C ALA A 2 32.66 -17.98 -7.86
N ALA A 3 32.21 -16.74 -8.08
CA ALA A 3 31.51 -16.39 -9.31
C ALA A 3 32.49 -16.49 -10.50
N ARG A 4 32.08 -17.23 -11.53
CA ARG A 4 32.82 -17.31 -12.79
C ARG A 4 33.04 -15.88 -13.33
N GLN A 5 34.29 -15.50 -13.54
CA GLN A 5 34.64 -14.25 -14.19
C GLN A 5 34.67 -14.49 -15.70
N TRP A 6 33.83 -13.75 -16.44
CA TRP A 6 33.81 -13.82 -17.89
C TRP A 6 34.94 -12.99 -18.48
N THR A 7 35.77 -13.58 -19.33
CA THR A 7 36.73 -12.82 -20.11
C THR A 7 36.03 -12.04 -21.22
N GLU A 8 36.68 -10.99 -21.71
CA GLU A 8 36.09 -10.10 -22.72
C GLU A 8 35.88 -10.80 -24.07
N GLU A 9 36.78 -11.71 -24.43
CA GLU A 9 36.66 -12.59 -25.59
C GLU A 9 35.45 -13.52 -25.48
N GLN A 10 35.24 -14.13 -24.32
CA GLN A 10 34.08 -15.00 -24.07
C GLN A 10 32.78 -14.21 -24.15
N ARG A 11 32.77 -12.96 -23.69
CA ARG A 11 31.60 -12.07 -23.80
C ARG A 11 31.29 -11.72 -25.27
N LYS A 12 32.33 -11.44 -26.08
CA LYS A 12 32.17 -11.18 -27.52
C LYS A 12 31.66 -12.41 -28.27
N ALA A 13 32.28 -13.58 -28.07
CA ALA A 13 31.85 -14.83 -28.68
C ALA A 13 30.40 -15.20 -28.30
N GLN A 14 29.99 -14.96 -27.05
CA GLN A 14 28.61 -15.17 -26.62
C GLN A 14 27.65 -14.16 -27.26
N ALA A 15 28.06 -12.89 -27.40
CA ALA A 15 27.26 -11.88 -28.06
C ALA A 15 27.02 -12.20 -29.55
N GLU A 16 28.04 -12.69 -30.25
CA GLU A 16 27.92 -13.16 -31.65
C GLU A 16 26.93 -14.32 -31.76
N LYS A 17 27.03 -15.33 -30.88
CA LYS A 17 26.07 -16.45 -30.85
C LYS A 17 24.64 -15.97 -30.58
N ILE A 18 24.45 -15.05 -29.65
CA ILE A 18 23.12 -14.47 -29.35
C ILE A 18 22.58 -13.72 -30.58
N ARG A 19 23.41 -12.96 -31.29
CA ARG A 19 23.06 -12.23 -32.52
C ARG A 19 22.72 -13.17 -33.68
N GLN A 20 23.45 -14.28 -33.82
CA GLN A 20 23.19 -15.31 -34.83
C GLN A 20 21.87 -16.03 -34.55
N HIS A 21 21.66 -16.48 -33.30
CA HIS A 21 20.50 -17.29 -32.94
C HIS A 21 19.21 -16.46 -32.86
N LYS A 22 19.30 -15.14 -32.64
CA LYS A 22 18.16 -14.21 -32.53
C LYS A 22 17.02 -14.78 -31.69
N ILE A 23 17.34 -15.29 -30.51
CA ILE A 23 16.41 -16.09 -29.67
C ILE A 23 15.12 -15.32 -29.37
N TRP A 24 15.17 -13.99 -29.31
CA TRP A 24 13.99 -13.12 -29.14
C TRP A 24 12.94 -13.25 -30.24
N LEU A 25 13.32 -13.66 -31.46
CA LEU A 25 12.36 -13.93 -32.55
C LEU A 25 11.58 -15.23 -32.34
N LYS A 26 12.09 -16.14 -31.51
CA LYS A 26 11.41 -17.41 -31.16
C LYS A 26 10.55 -17.28 -29.90
N SER A 27 10.25 -16.05 -29.46
CA SER A 27 9.39 -15.85 -28.29
C SER A 27 8.00 -16.44 -28.54
N THR A 28 7.59 -17.39 -27.69
CA THR A 28 6.29 -18.08 -27.76
C THR A 28 5.16 -17.28 -27.13
N GLY A 29 5.39 -15.99 -26.87
CA GLY A 29 4.37 -15.09 -26.33
C GLY A 29 3.23 -14.84 -27.33
N PRO A 30 2.07 -14.40 -26.83
CA PRO A 30 0.93 -14.09 -27.69
C PRO A 30 1.24 -12.91 -28.63
N THR A 31 1.15 -13.13 -29.93
CA THR A 31 1.33 -12.11 -30.96
C THR A 31 0.03 -11.37 -31.30
N SER A 32 -1.12 -12.04 -31.11
CA SER A 32 -2.46 -11.46 -31.33
C SER A 32 -2.91 -10.55 -30.19
N GLU A 33 -3.78 -9.58 -30.49
CA GLU A 33 -4.38 -8.70 -29.47
C GLU A 33 -5.18 -9.49 -28.43
N GLN A 34 -5.94 -10.49 -28.88
CA GLN A 34 -6.70 -11.38 -28.00
C GLN A 34 -5.78 -12.15 -27.04
N GLY A 35 -4.66 -12.69 -27.54
CA GLY A 35 -3.70 -13.40 -26.69
C GLY A 35 -3.02 -12.49 -25.67
N LYS A 36 -2.70 -11.24 -26.05
CA LYS A 36 -2.15 -10.24 -25.13
C LYS A 36 -3.15 -9.90 -24.03
N ALA A 37 -4.43 -9.73 -24.38
CA ALA A 37 -5.50 -9.46 -23.41
C ALA A 37 -5.69 -10.61 -22.41
N ILE A 38 -5.53 -11.87 -22.85
CA ILE A 38 -5.58 -13.03 -21.96
C ILE A 38 -4.37 -13.05 -21.03
N VAL A 39 -3.17 -12.88 -21.56
CA VAL A 39 -1.93 -12.92 -20.76
C VAL A 39 -1.84 -11.77 -19.77
N SER A 40 -2.37 -10.58 -20.10
CA SER A 40 -2.42 -9.48 -19.14
C SER A 40 -3.26 -9.80 -17.90
N GLN A 41 -4.25 -10.69 -18.00
CA GLN A 41 -5.04 -11.11 -16.84
C GLN A 41 -4.24 -11.95 -15.83
N ASN A 42 -3.13 -12.58 -16.25
CA ASN A 42 -2.29 -13.36 -15.34
C ASN A 42 -1.67 -12.50 -14.23
N ALA A 43 -1.49 -11.19 -14.47
CA ALA A 43 -1.02 -10.25 -13.45
C ALA A 43 -1.96 -10.13 -12.23
N PHE A 44 -3.25 -10.43 -12.40
CA PHE A 44 -4.23 -10.39 -11.30
C PHE A 44 -4.29 -11.68 -10.49
N LYS A 45 -3.64 -12.76 -10.93
CA LYS A 45 -3.66 -14.06 -10.22
C LYS A 45 -2.78 -14.04 -8.97
N THR A 46 -1.68 -13.29 -8.98
CA THR A 46 -0.69 -13.29 -7.89
C THR A 46 -0.21 -11.88 -7.54
N GLY A 47 0.38 -11.73 -6.35
CA GLY A 47 0.98 -10.48 -5.89
C GLY A 47 -0.03 -9.45 -5.37
N GLU A 48 0.28 -8.17 -5.56
CA GLU A 48 -0.52 -7.06 -5.00
C GLU A 48 -1.72 -6.64 -5.87
N HIS A 49 -1.89 -7.28 -7.02
CA HIS A 49 -2.97 -6.99 -7.96
C HIS A 49 -4.10 -8.02 -7.86
N THR A 50 -4.00 -9.01 -6.98
CA THR A 50 -5.10 -9.92 -6.67
C THR A 50 -6.33 -9.14 -6.22
N ALA A 51 -7.52 -9.65 -6.56
CA ALA A 51 -8.80 -9.04 -6.22
C ALA A 51 -8.89 -8.63 -4.74
N ASP A 52 -8.41 -9.49 -3.83
CA ASP A 52 -8.38 -9.23 -2.40
C ASP A 52 -7.48 -8.04 -2.04
N LYS A 53 -6.30 -7.94 -2.65
CA LYS A 53 -5.35 -6.84 -2.42
C LYS A 53 -5.85 -5.52 -3.00
N VAL A 54 -6.49 -5.57 -4.16
CA VAL A 54 -7.18 -4.41 -4.74
C VAL A 54 -8.32 -3.95 -3.85
N ALA A 55 -9.13 -4.88 -3.33
CA ALA A 55 -10.19 -4.58 -2.38
C ALA A 55 -9.64 -4.00 -1.07
N GLU A 56 -8.55 -4.55 -0.54
CA GLU A 56 -7.84 -4.04 0.64
C GLU A 56 -7.35 -2.60 0.41
N ARG A 57 -6.75 -2.31 -0.76
CA ARG A 57 -6.26 -0.98 -1.14
C ARG A 57 -7.40 0.04 -1.26
N LYS A 58 -8.46 -0.31 -1.99
CA LYS A 58 -9.66 0.54 -2.13
C LYS A 58 -10.29 0.84 -0.77
N ARG A 59 -10.38 -0.17 0.09
CA ARG A 59 -10.89 -0.03 1.46
C ARG A 59 -10.01 0.89 2.30
N LYS A 60 -8.69 0.71 2.29
CA LYS A 60 -7.74 1.59 3.00
C LYS A 60 -7.92 3.03 2.52
N ALA A 61 -7.93 3.25 1.21
CA ALA A 61 -8.13 4.57 0.61
C ALA A 61 -9.44 5.24 1.05
N ALA A 62 -10.57 4.50 1.05
CA ALA A 62 -11.85 5.01 1.51
C ALA A 62 -11.87 5.37 3.00
N ASN A 63 -11.07 4.67 3.82
CA ASN A 63 -10.98 4.91 5.25
C ASN A 63 -9.94 5.97 5.62
N LYS A 64 -9.10 6.47 4.69
CA LYS A 64 -8.14 7.55 4.96
C LYS A 64 -8.90 8.80 5.39
N ARG A 65 -9.04 9.00 6.70
CA ARG A 65 -9.61 10.19 7.31
C ARG A 65 -8.50 10.93 8.03
N PRO A 66 -8.21 12.18 7.66
CA PRO A 66 -7.26 12.98 8.41
C PRO A 66 -7.84 13.25 9.80
N LEU A 67 -6.98 13.28 10.82
CA LEU A 67 -7.41 13.48 12.22
C LEU A 67 -8.13 14.82 12.41
N TYR A 68 -7.76 15.82 11.60
CA TYR A 68 -8.36 17.15 11.49
C TYR A 68 -8.07 17.70 10.07
N LYS A 69 -8.72 18.80 9.67
CA LYS A 69 -8.52 19.41 8.33
C LYS A 69 -7.05 19.80 8.14
N GLY A 70 -6.35 19.16 7.19
CA GLY A 70 -4.92 19.38 6.92
C GLY A 70 -3.94 18.58 7.80
N GLY A 71 -4.44 17.72 8.69
CA GLY A 71 -3.61 16.88 9.56
C GLY A 71 -3.09 15.60 8.91
N MET A 72 -2.15 14.94 9.58
CA MET A 72 -1.53 13.68 9.12
C MET A 72 -2.57 12.56 8.90
N ILE A 73 -2.48 11.89 7.75
CA ILE A 73 -3.33 10.75 7.37
C ILE A 73 -2.69 9.48 7.92
N LEU A 74 -3.32 8.86 8.91
CA LEU A 74 -2.90 7.56 9.42
C LEU A 74 -3.66 6.45 8.68
N ASP A 75 -2.97 5.56 7.98
CA ASP A 75 -3.59 4.51 7.14
C ASP A 75 -4.41 3.46 7.94
N THR A 76 -4.33 3.49 9.27
CA THR A 76 -5.10 2.65 10.21
C THR A 76 -6.29 3.36 10.86
N TYR A 77 -6.46 4.67 10.62
CA TYR A 77 -7.55 5.46 11.18
C TYR A 77 -8.87 5.15 10.44
N GLY A 78 -9.83 4.50 11.10
CA GLY A 78 -11.21 4.35 10.59
C GLY A 78 -11.59 2.97 10.01
N ASP A 79 -10.68 2.01 9.99
CA ASP A 79 -11.01 0.64 9.58
C ASP A 79 -11.76 -0.14 10.68
N LYS A 80 -13.08 -0.30 10.50
CA LYS A 80 -14.00 -0.95 11.46
C LYS A 80 -13.63 -2.41 11.83
N ARG A 81 -12.77 -3.09 11.06
CA ARG A 81 -12.29 -4.46 11.38
C ARG A 81 -11.35 -4.46 12.58
N PHE A 82 -10.53 -3.43 12.73
CA PHE A 82 -9.73 -3.26 13.93
C PHE A 82 -10.62 -2.60 14.96
N ARG A 83 -11.27 -3.44 15.78
CA ARG A 83 -12.22 -3.06 16.85
C ARG A 83 -11.55 -2.30 18.01
N TRP A 84 -10.44 -1.59 17.75
CA TRP A 84 -9.86 -0.65 18.70
C TRP A 84 -10.71 0.62 18.67
N ASN A 85 -11.78 0.59 19.47
CA ASN A 85 -12.75 1.66 19.61
C ASN A 85 -12.06 2.91 20.22
N ARG A 86 -11.41 3.76 19.42
CA ARG A 86 -10.73 4.99 19.88
C ARG A 86 -11.68 6.18 20.07
N SER A 87 -12.93 5.95 20.49
CA SER A 87 -13.71 7.05 21.04
C SER A 87 -12.92 7.71 22.18
N ILE A 88 -13.15 8.99 22.47
CA ILE A 88 -12.50 9.71 23.60
C ILE A 88 -12.70 9.01 24.97
N ASN A 89 -13.56 7.99 24.98
CA ASN A 89 -13.84 7.10 26.10
C ASN A 89 -12.82 5.96 26.26
N TYR A 90 -11.98 5.68 25.25
CA TYR A 90 -10.99 4.58 25.23
C TYR A 90 -9.52 5.06 25.26
N PHE A 91 -9.29 6.38 25.23
CA PHE A 91 -7.99 6.91 25.61
C PHE A 91 -7.82 6.63 27.11
N GLY A 92 -7.09 5.56 27.45
CA GLY A 92 -6.87 5.11 28.83
C GLY A 92 -6.35 6.23 29.75
N SER A 93 -5.63 7.20 29.19
CA SER A 93 -5.13 8.39 29.88
C SER A 93 -6.22 9.35 30.39
N PHE A 94 -7.46 9.27 29.86
CA PHE A 94 -8.59 10.09 30.33
C PHE A 94 -9.54 9.31 31.27
N LYS A 95 -9.39 7.99 31.44
CA LYS A 95 -10.19 7.22 32.41
C LYS A 95 -9.75 7.44 33.86
N THR A 96 -8.51 7.87 34.08
CA THR A 96 -7.96 8.19 35.41
C THR A 96 -8.35 9.59 35.91
N ILE A 97 -8.91 10.43 35.03
CA ILE A 97 -9.38 11.78 35.38
C ILE A 97 -10.82 11.67 35.88
N LYS A 98 -11.10 12.16 37.09
CA LYS A 98 -12.45 12.20 37.66
C LYS A 98 -13.39 12.93 36.70
N LYS A 99 -14.63 12.44 36.55
CA LYS A 99 -15.62 12.95 35.57
C LYS A 99 -15.76 14.48 35.61
N ALA A 100 -15.75 15.08 36.80
CA ALA A 100 -15.83 16.52 37.01
C ALA A 100 -14.66 17.30 36.38
N ASP A 101 -13.44 16.78 36.49
CA ASP A 101 -12.23 17.42 35.95
C ASP A 101 -12.22 17.36 34.42
N ARG A 102 -12.74 16.27 33.85
CA ARG A 102 -12.92 16.12 32.40
C ARG A 102 -13.93 17.14 31.86
N GLU A 103 -15.07 17.30 32.52
CA GLU A 103 -16.11 18.26 32.12
C GLU A 103 -15.60 19.71 32.21
N LYS A 104 -14.81 20.03 33.23
CA LYS A 104 -14.16 21.35 33.41
C LYS A 104 -13.08 21.64 32.36
N MET A 105 -12.32 20.63 31.93
CA MET A 105 -11.40 20.77 30.80
C MET A 105 -12.15 21.00 29.48
N ILE A 106 -13.22 20.24 29.23
CA ILE A 106 -14.03 20.38 28.02
C ILE A 106 -14.69 21.76 27.95
N SER A 107 -15.21 22.29 29.07
CA SER A 107 -15.79 23.63 29.11
C SER A 107 -14.75 24.71 28.83
N LYS A 108 -13.56 24.63 29.43
CA LYS A 108 -12.45 25.54 29.14
C LYS A 108 -12.02 25.49 27.68
N LEU A 109 -11.87 24.30 27.10
CA LEU A 109 -11.49 24.13 25.70
C LEU A 109 -12.54 24.71 24.75
N ARG A 110 -13.84 24.57 25.08
CA ARG A 110 -14.93 25.19 24.31
C ARG A 110 -14.92 26.71 24.39
N ALA A 111 -14.66 27.28 25.56
CA ALA A 111 -14.55 28.73 25.75
C ALA A 111 -13.37 29.34 24.97
N VAL A 112 -12.28 28.58 24.80
CA VAL A 112 -11.11 29.00 23.99
C VAL A 112 -11.36 28.82 22.49
N ALA A 113 -12.07 27.76 22.09
CA ALA A 113 -12.34 27.49 20.68
C ALA A 113 -13.43 28.39 20.07
N TYR A 114 -14.37 28.88 20.89
CA TYR A 114 -15.42 29.81 20.51
C TYR A 114 -15.55 30.90 21.56
N PRO A 115 -14.63 31.89 21.57
CA PRO A 115 -14.82 33.08 22.38
C PRO A 115 -15.99 33.86 21.77
N SER A 116 -17.01 34.14 22.58
CA SER A 116 -18.11 35.07 22.24
C SER A 116 -17.58 36.46 21.93
#